data_AF-A0A3N0V5B5-F1
#
_entry.id   AF-A0A3N0V5B5-F1
#
_cell.length_a   1.000
_cell.length_b   1.000
_cell.length_c   1.000
_cell.angle_alpha   90.00
_cell.angle_beta   90.00
_cell.angle_gamma   90.00
#
_symmetry.space_group_name_H-M   'P 1'
#
loop_
_entity.id
_entity.type
_entity.pdbx_description
1 polymer ?
#
loop_
_entity_poly.entity_id
_entity_poly.type
_entity_poly.pdbx_seq_one_letter_code
_entity_poly.pdbx_strand_id
1 'polypeptide(L)'
;MSNQVIAIGKASDLADFSLAKRLSERLTAIYPGYAWGVHVSTEHGMVSVRNWSLSGEWGYMIHLSQVQEDVGDRLVIRAAGEVLERFNVSRRRLDDTQLDSLPTDFAGRHVPDTAGAIYARPK
;
A
#
# COMPACT_ATOMS: atom_id res chain seq x y z
N MET A 1 -12.09 -41.29 6.15
CA MET A 1 -11.63 -40.27 7.10
C MET A 1 -10.71 -39.35 6.34
N SER A 2 -11.16 -38.13 6.01
CA SER A 2 -10.36 -37.17 5.23
C SER A 2 -9.28 -36.58 6.12
N ASN A 3 -8.02 -36.73 5.70
CA ASN A 3 -6.87 -36.19 6.41
C ASN A 3 -6.78 -34.68 6.11
N GLN A 4 -7.22 -33.83 7.04
CA GLN A 4 -6.93 -32.40 6.97
C GLN A 4 -5.45 -32.20 7.32
N VAL A 5 -4.64 -31.85 6.33
CA VAL A 5 -3.30 -31.32 6.57
C VAL A 5 -3.47 -29.94 7.18
N ILE A 6 -3.20 -29.82 8.49
CA ILE A 6 -3.09 -28.51 9.15
C ILE A 6 -1.83 -27.87 8.57
N ALA A 7 -2.00 -26.86 7.71
CA ALA A 7 -0.89 -26.05 7.23
C ALA A 7 -0.35 -25.24 8.43
N ILE A 8 0.77 -25.70 8.99
CA ILE A 8 1.54 -24.94 9.98
C ILE A 8 2.27 -23.85 9.17
N GLY A 9 1.96 -22.57 9.41
CA GLY A 9 2.52 -21.44 8.68
C GLY A 9 4.05 -21.49 8.61
N LYS A 10 4.62 -21.03 7.50
CA LYS A 10 6.08 -21.02 7.30
C LYS A 10 6.70 -19.96 8.22
N ALA A 11 7.98 -20.14 8.60
CA ALA A 11 8.71 -19.13 9.38
C ALA A 11 8.75 -17.75 8.69
N SER A 12 8.74 -17.73 7.35
CA SER A 12 8.60 -16.51 6.55
C SER A 12 7.32 -15.73 6.86
N ASP A 13 6.22 -16.42 7.19
CA ASP A 13 4.91 -15.78 7.39
C ASP A 13 4.92 -14.87 8.62
N LEU A 14 5.63 -15.27 9.68
CA LEU A 14 5.77 -14.46 10.89
C LEU A 14 6.66 -13.23 10.66
N ALA A 15 7.75 -13.38 9.90
CA ALA A 15 8.63 -12.28 9.54
C ALA A 15 7.93 -11.27 8.63
N ASP A 16 7.21 -11.77 7.61
CA ASP A 16 6.40 -10.98 6.68
C ASP A 16 5.31 -10.21 7.43
N PHE A 17 4.58 -10.89 8.33
CA PHE A 17 3.57 -10.25 9.16
C PHE A 17 4.16 -9.16 10.07
N SER A 18 5.28 -9.45 10.73
CA SER A 18 5.92 -8.51 11.65
C SER A 18 6.41 -7.25 10.94
N LEU A 19 7.02 -7.41 9.76
CA LEU A 19 7.44 -6.28 8.93
C LEU A 19 6.23 -5.51 8.38
N ALA A 20 5.22 -6.19 7.85
CA ALA A 20 4.01 -5.57 7.33
C ALA A 20 3.29 -4.75 8.41
N LYS A 21 3.16 -5.29 9.62
CA LYS A 21 2.56 -4.60 10.77
C LYS A 21 3.34 -3.33 11.12
N ARG A 22 4.66 -3.44 11.30
CA ARG A 22 5.53 -2.30 11.64
C ARG A 22 5.39 -1.16 10.62
N LEU A 23 5.45 -1.49 9.33
CA LEU A 23 5.31 -0.52 8.25
C LEU A 23 3.90 0.10 8.23
N SER A 24 2.85 -0.70 8.41
CA SER A 24 1.47 -0.22 8.46
C SER A 24 1.22 0.74 9.62
N GLU A 25 1.75 0.42 10.81
CA GLU A 25 1.68 1.30 11.99
C GLU A 25 2.42 2.62 11.75
N ARG A 26 3.60 2.56 11.12
CA ARG A 26 4.39 3.73 10.76
C ARG A 26 3.64 4.64 9.79
N LEU A 27 3.06 4.08 8.74
CA LEU A 27 2.27 4.83 7.77
C LEU A 27 1.01 5.43 8.40
N THR A 28 0.32 4.69 9.26
CA THR A 28 -0.86 5.19 9.99
C THR A 28 -0.50 6.35 10.92
N ALA A 29 0.67 6.31 11.57
CA ALA A 29 1.13 7.40 12.41
C ALA A 29 1.49 8.67 11.62
N ILE A 30 2.09 8.53 10.44
CA ILE A 30 2.53 9.66 9.61
C ILE A 30 1.39 10.24 8.77
N TYR A 31 0.49 9.39 8.29
CA TYR A 31 -0.66 9.71 7.43
C TYR A 31 -1.97 9.24 8.09
N PRO A 32 -2.44 9.89 9.17
CA PRO A 32 -3.57 9.40 9.95
C PRO A 32 -4.89 9.41 9.17
N GLY A 33 -5.74 8.41 9.42
CA GLY A 33 -7.08 8.29 8.82
C GLY A 33 -7.10 7.57 7.47
N TYR A 34 -5.96 7.47 6.78
CA TYR A 34 -5.86 6.67 5.56
C TYR A 34 -5.78 5.16 5.86
N ALA A 35 -6.50 4.36 5.08
CA ALA A 35 -6.50 2.90 5.20
C ALA A 35 -5.35 2.28 4.41
N TRP A 36 -4.18 2.12 5.04
CA TRP A 36 -3.00 1.54 4.40
C TRP A 36 -3.05 0.01 4.34
N GLY A 37 -2.79 -0.55 3.15
CA GLY A 37 -2.52 -1.96 2.95
C GLY A 37 -1.04 -2.17 2.66
N VAL A 38 -0.33 -2.81 3.60
CA VAL A 38 1.06 -3.26 3.37
C VAL A 38 1.08 -4.78 3.31
N HIS A 39 1.65 -5.30 2.24
CA HIS A 39 1.88 -6.73 2.10
C HIS A 39 3.38 -6.95 1.85
N VAL A 40 3.94 -7.93 2.57
CA VAL A 40 5.33 -8.32 2.48
C VAL A 40 5.36 -9.77 2.03
N SER A 41 6.20 -10.08 1.06
CA SER A 41 6.49 -11.44 0.64
C SER A 41 7.99 -11.64 0.64
N THR A 42 8.50 -12.36 1.64
CA THR A 42 9.90 -12.81 1.65
C THR A 42 10.16 -13.78 0.50
N GLU A 43 9.18 -14.62 0.16
CA GLU A 43 9.28 -15.59 -0.94
C GLU A 43 9.52 -14.91 -2.30
N HIS A 44 8.84 -13.78 -2.56
CA HIS A 44 9.02 -13.02 -3.80
C HIS A 44 10.00 -11.85 -3.67
N GLY A 45 10.52 -11.58 -2.47
CA GLY A 45 11.45 -10.49 -2.21
C GLY A 45 10.83 -9.09 -2.41
N MET A 46 9.54 -8.92 -2.14
CA MET A 46 8.81 -7.68 -2.44
C MET A 46 7.96 -7.19 -1.26
N VAL A 47 7.81 -5.87 -1.18
CA VAL A 47 6.86 -5.17 -0.32
C VAL A 47 5.93 -4.35 -1.20
N SER A 48 4.62 -4.55 -1.08
CA SER A 48 3.62 -3.72 -1.75
C SER A 48 2.91 -2.80 -0.77
N VAL A 49 2.74 -1.54 -1.16
CA VAL A 49 2.08 -0.49 -0.37
C VAL A 49 0.91 0.06 -1.19
N ARG A 50 -0.30 -0.03 -0.63
CA ARG A 50 -1.56 0.43 -1.25
C ARG A 50 -2.40 1.22 -0.24
N ASN A 51 -3.37 1.97 -0.74
CA ASN A 51 -4.26 2.77 0.10
C ASN A 51 -5.73 2.48 -0.25
N TRP A 52 -6.41 1.73 0.62
CA TRP A 52 -7.80 1.30 0.42
C TRP A 52 -8.81 2.44 0.49
N SER A 53 -8.47 3.57 1.10
CA SER A 53 -9.32 4.77 1.06
C SER A 53 -9.36 5.39 -0.34
N LEU A 54 -8.31 5.19 -1.16
CA LEU A 54 -8.17 5.80 -2.48
C LEU A 54 -8.42 4.78 -3.59
N SER A 55 -7.63 3.69 -3.61
CA SER A 55 -7.72 2.67 -4.65
C SER A 55 -7.09 1.36 -4.18
N GLY A 56 -7.77 0.25 -4.48
CA GLY A 56 -7.22 -1.09 -4.27
C GLY A 56 -6.21 -1.54 -5.33
N GLU A 57 -6.17 -0.86 -6.47
CA GLU A 57 -5.38 -1.24 -7.65
C GLU A 57 -4.07 -0.46 -7.76
N TRP A 58 -4.05 0.79 -7.29
CA TRP A 58 -2.86 1.64 -7.33
C TRP A 58 -2.01 1.50 -6.07
N GLY A 59 -0.70 1.52 -6.25
CA GLY A 59 0.26 1.43 -5.17
C GLY A 59 1.70 1.31 -5.67
N TYR A 60 2.60 1.01 -4.76
CA TYR A 60 4.02 0.80 -5.05
C TYR A 60 4.42 -0.63 -4.73
N MET A 61 5.33 -1.16 -5.54
CA MET A 61 6.06 -2.40 -5.28
C MET A 61 7.54 -2.04 -5.08
N ILE A 62 8.10 -2.42 -3.93
CA ILE A 62 9.45 -2.06 -3.50
C ILE A 62 10.20 -3.37 -3.23
N HIS A 63 11.46 -3.45 -3.63
CA HIS A 63 12.27 -4.62 -3.35
C HIS A 63 12.53 -4.75 -1.84
N LEU A 64 12.31 -5.95 -1.28
CA LEU A 64 12.38 -6.19 0.16
C LEU A 64 13.76 -5.86 0.74
N SER A 65 14.84 -6.16 0.00
CA SER A 65 16.20 -5.85 0.49
C SER A 65 16.40 -4.36 0.74
N GLN A 66 15.84 -3.50 -0.13
CA GLN A 66 15.94 -2.04 0.03
C GLN A 66 15.16 -1.56 1.26
N VAL A 67 14.02 -2.18 1.55
CA VAL A 67 13.22 -1.89 2.75
C VAL A 67 13.96 -2.35 4.01
N GLN A 68 14.65 -3.49 3.96
CA GLN A 68 15.43 -4.00 5.10
C GLN A 68 16.69 -3.16 5.39
N GLU A 69 17.34 -2.65 4.34
CA GLU A 69 18.50 -1.74 4.45
C GLU A 69 18.10 -0.34 4.96
N ASP A 70 16.88 0.11 4.64
CA ASP A 70 16.34 1.39 5.09
C ASP A 70 15.69 1.31 6.48
N VAL A 71 16.54 1.30 7.51
CA VAL A 71 16.14 1.27 8.94
C VAL A 71 15.10 2.34 9.32
N GLY A 72 15.05 3.46 8.58
CA GLY A 72 14.12 4.56 8.84
C GLY A 72 12.75 4.43 8.16
N ASP A 73 12.54 3.41 7.33
CA ASP A 73 11.37 3.19 6.47
C ASP A 73 11.07 4.35 5.51
N ARG A 74 12.06 5.19 5.22
CA ARG A 74 11.92 6.40 4.39
C ARG A 74 11.42 6.08 2.99
N LEU A 75 11.84 4.96 2.40
CA LEU A 75 11.40 4.48 1.08
C LEU A 75 9.89 4.20 1.09
N VAL A 76 9.41 3.44 2.07
CA VAL A 76 7.99 3.10 2.22
C VAL A 76 7.16 4.36 2.51
N ILE A 77 7.64 5.24 3.39
CA ILE A 77 6.98 6.51 3.71
C ILE A 77 6.87 7.41 2.48
N ARG A 78 7.95 7.54 1.69
CA ARG A 78 7.95 8.34 0.46
C ARG A 78 7.01 7.75 -0.58
N ALA A 79 7.02 6.43 -0.78
CA ALA A 79 6.10 5.76 -1.69
C ALA A 79 4.63 6.00 -1.30
N ALA A 80 4.29 5.89 -0.02
CA ALA A 80 2.96 6.22 0.49
C ALA A 80 2.60 7.70 0.26
N GLY A 81 3.51 8.63 0.56
CA GLY A 81 3.30 10.05 0.31
C GLY A 81 3.07 10.39 -1.16
N GLU A 82 3.83 9.74 -2.06
CA GLU A 82 3.65 9.86 -3.50
C GLU A 82 2.28 9.35 -3.95
N VAL A 83 1.75 8.26 -3.39
CA VAL A 83 0.36 7.83 -3.65
C VAL A 83 -0.60 8.97 -3.32
N LEU A 84 -0.48 9.59 -2.14
CA LEU A 84 -1.37 10.68 -1.74
C LEU A 84 -1.28 11.87 -2.71
N GLU A 85 -0.06 12.25 -3.11
CA GLU A 85 0.16 13.32 -4.09
C GLU A 85 -0.46 13.00 -5.45
N ARG A 86 -0.37 11.75 -5.91
CA ARG A 86 -0.98 11.30 -7.16
C ARG A 86 -2.50 11.32 -7.15
N PHE A 87 -3.13 11.09 -6.00
CA PHE A 87 -4.58 11.27 -5.86
C PHE A 87 -4.95 12.72 -5.51
N ASN A 88 -3.97 13.63 -5.46
CA ASN A 88 -4.16 15.02 -5.06
C ASN A 88 -4.87 15.16 -3.70
N VAL A 89 -4.50 14.30 -2.74
CA VAL A 89 -5.01 14.33 -1.36
C VAL A 89 -3.97 14.76 -0.35
N SER A 90 -4.43 15.24 0.81
CA SER A 90 -3.59 15.70 1.93
C SER A 90 -2.58 14.64 2.38
N ARG A 91 -1.31 15.04 2.51
CA ARG A 91 -0.26 14.23 3.16
C ARG A 91 -0.25 14.31 4.68
N ARG A 92 -1.27 14.93 5.28
CA ARG A 92 -1.43 15.00 6.74
C ARG A 92 -2.43 13.95 7.16
N ARG A 93 -3.45 14.37 7.90
CA ARG A 93 -4.64 13.57 8.16
C ARG A 93 -5.50 13.53 6.89
N LEU A 94 -6.19 12.41 6.70
CA LEU A 94 -7.28 12.26 5.74
C LEU A 94 -8.31 13.38 5.93
N ASP A 95 -8.76 13.93 4.80
CA ASP A 95 -9.84 14.89 4.71
C ASP A 95 -10.99 14.23 3.94
N ASP A 96 -12.10 13.96 4.63
CA ASP A 96 -13.26 13.28 4.06
C ASP A 96 -13.87 14.09 2.90
N THR A 97 -13.89 15.42 3.01
CA THR A 97 -14.44 16.29 1.95
C THR A 97 -13.57 16.23 0.69
N GLN A 98 -12.25 16.20 0.87
CA GLN A 98 -11.33 16.03 -0.24
C GLN A 98 -11.49 14.66 -0.90
N LEU A 99 -11.63 13.60 -0.08
CA LEU A 99 -11.81 12.24 -0.55
C LEU A 99 -13.10 12.08 -1.37
N ASP A 100 -14.22 12.58 -0.86
CA ASP A 100 -15.54 12.52 -1.51
C ASP A 100 -15.56 13.29 -2.84
N SER A 101 -14.70 14.31 -2.98
CA SER A 101 -14.59 15.12 -4.19
C SER A 101 -13.72 14.50 -5.29
N LEU A 102 -13.04 13.38 -5.01
CA LEU A 102 -12.13 12.77 -5.98
C LEU A 102 -12.87 12.25 -7.22
N PRO A 103 -12.34 12.49 -8.43
CA PRO A 103 -12.93 11.96 -9.65
C PRO A 103 -12.91 10.44 -9.64
N THR A 104 -13.99 9.84 -10.11
CA THR A 104 -14.13 8.39 -10.24
C THR A 104 -14.27 7.98 -11.70
N ASP A 105 -13.86 6.74 -12.00
CA ASP A 105 -14.14 6.11 -13.27
C ASP A 105 -15.57 5.57 -13.35
N PHE A 106 -15.92 4.93 -14.47
CA PHE A 106 -17.26 4.34 -14.67
C PHE A 106 -17.61 3.22 -13.66
N ALA A 107 -16.60 2.66 -12.98
CA ALA A 107 -16.76 1.62 -11.97
C ALA A 107 -16.77 2.21 -10.53
N GLY A 108 -16.78 3.54 -10.39
CA GLY A 108 -16.79 4.24 -9.10
C GLY A 108 -15.45 4.23 -8.37
N ARG A 109 -14.35 3.89 -9.05
CA ARG A 109 -13.01 3.86 -8.43
C ARG A 109 -12.36 5.23 -8.56
N HIS A 110 -11.73 5.73 -7.50
CA HIS A 110 -10.98 6.99 -7.60
C HIS A 110 -9.83 6.84 -8.60
N VAL A 111 -9.66 7.89 -9.42
CA VAL A 111 -8.65 7.93 -10.49
C VAL A 111 -7.51 8.86 -10.05
N PRO A 112 -6.25 8.39 -10.00
CA PRO A 112 -5.13 9.27 -9.74
C PRO A 112 -4.89 10.22 -10.92
N ASP A 113 -4.19 11.33 -10.70
CA ASP A 113 -3.78 12.24 -11.76
C ASP A 113 -3.09 11.48 -12.90
N THR A 114 -3.70 11.60 -14.07
CA THR A 114 -3.33 10.93 -15.31
C THR A 114 -2.05 11.45 -15.93
N ALA A 115 -1.49 12.59 -15.48
CA ALA A 115 -0.23 13.11 -16.01
C ALA A 115 0.94 12.10 -15.89
N GLY A 116 0.88 11.19 -14.90
CA GLY A 116 1.82 10.05 -14.74
C GLY A 116 1.22 8.67 -15.01
N ALA A 117 -0.03 8.55 -15.50
CA ALA A 117 -0.77 7.28 -15.60
C ALA A 117 -0.83 6.72 -17.03
N ILE A 118 0.24 6.87 -17.80
CA ILE A 118 0.33 6.39 -19.21
C ILE A 118 0.26 4.84 -19.31
N TYR A 119 0.33 4.09 -18.20
CA TYR A 119 0.43 2.63 -18.24
C TYR A 119 -0.86 1.82 -18.09
N ALA A 120 -2.05 2.42 -18.01
CA ALA A 120 -3.28 1.66 -17.74
C ALA A 120 -4.50 2.07 -18.57
N ARG A 121 -4.34 2.34 -19.88
CA ARG A 121 -5.48 2.22 -20.81
C ARG A 121 -5.38 0.89 -21.56
N PRO A 122 -6.25 -0.10 -21.31
CA PRO A 122 -6.48 -1.14 -22.30
C PRO A 122 -7.01 -0.48 -23.58
N LYS A 123 -6.49 -0.92 -24.72
CA LYS A 123 -7.01 -0.57 -26.05
C LYS A 123 -8.42 -1.10 -26.24
#